data_AF-A0A2E2BHA3-F1
#
_entry.id   AF-A0A2E2BHA3-F1
#
_cell.length_a   1.000
_cell.length_b   1.000
_cell.length_c   1.000
_cell.angle_alpha   90.00
_cell.angle_beta   90.00
_cell.angle_gamma   90.00
#
_symmetry.space_group_name_H-M   'P 1'
#
loop_
_entity.id
_entity.type
_entity.pdbx_description
1 polymer ?
#
loop_
_entity_poly.entity_id
_entity_poly.type
_entity_poly.pdbx_seq_one_letter_code
_entity_poly.pdbx_strand_id
1 'polypeptide(L)' 'MLKKYFIEILRWSLRFHGLFHIGHVYSDFIVQNWVGFSIGCYIISVEFLSSFLIPNEHVHFKPFKTEVHEDCD' A
#
# COMPACT_ATOMS: atom_id res chain seq x y z
N MET A 1 12.39 21.14 -4.49
CA MET A 1 13.18 19.92 -4.80
C MET A 1 13.08 18.87 -3.71
N LEU A 2 13.39 19.19 -2.44
CA LEU A 2 13.30 18.23 -1.32
C LEU A 2 11.91 17.58 -1.17
N LYS A 3 10.83 18.38 -1.30
CA LYS A 3 9.43 17.90 -1.30
C LYS A 3 9.16 16.84 -2.36
N LYS A 4 9.73 17.00 -3.57
CA LYS A 4 9.57 16.04 -4.67
C LYS A 4 10.23 14.71 -4.33
N TYR A 5 11.47 14.74 -3.86
CA TYR A 5 12.19 13.54 -3.45
C TYR A 5 11.51 12.83 -2.27
N PHE A 6 11.01 13.59 -1.29
CA PHE A 6 10.27 13.03 -0.16
C PHE A 6 8.99 12.32 -0.59
N ILE A 7 8.19 12.93 -1.48
CA ILE A 7 6.98 12.32 -2.02
C ILE A 7 7.31 11.06 -2.81
N GLU A 8 8.34 11.08 -3.64
CA GLU A 8 8.77 9.89 -4.39
C GLU A 8 9.24 8.76 -3.47
N ILE A 9 10.02 9.08 -2.42
CA ILE A 9 10.40 8.09 -1.40
C ILE A 9 9.18 7.50 -0.70
N LEU A 10 8.19 8.33 -0.34
CA LEU A 10 6.94 7.86 0.27
C LEU A 10 6.16 6.92 -0.66
N ARG A 11 6.05 7.25 -1.95
CA ARG A 11 5.36 6.41 -2.94
C ARG A 11 6.06 5.07 -3.12
N TRP A 12 7.39 5.08 -3.23
CA TRP A 12 8.17 3.84 -3.30
C TRP A 12 8.10 3.04 -2.01
N SER A 13 8.15 3.70 -0.84
CA SER A 13 8.02 3.03 0.46
C SER A 13 6.67 2.35 0.60
N LEU A 14 5.58 2.99 0.12
CA LEU A 14 4.25 2.40 0.12
C LEU A 14 4.15 1.20 -0.84
N ARG A 15 4.81 1.26 -2.01
CA ARG A 15 4.86 0.14 -2.98
C ARG A 15 5.66 -1.07 -2.49
N PHE A 16 6.69 -0.83 -1.68
CA PHE A 16 7.53 -1.89 -1.11
C PHE A 16 7.07 -2.31 0.29
N HIS A 17 6.07 -1.66 0.87
CA HIS A 17 5.59 -1.95 2.22
C HIS A 17 5.14 -3.41 2.36
N GLY A 18 4.49 -3.94 1.33
CA GLY A 18 3.98 -5.29 1.25
C GLY A 18 5.06 -6.36 1.27
N LEU A 19 6.31 -6.03 0.91
CA LEU A 19 7.45 -6.93 1.12
C LEU A 19 7.68 -7.21 2.61
N PHE A 20 7.39 -6.24 3.49
CA PHE A 20 7.48 -6.43 4.94
C PHE A 20 6.32 -7.28 5.48
N HIS A 21 5.18 -7.35 4.78
CA HIS A 21 4.09 -8.26 5.12
C HIS A 21 4.38 -9.74 4.78
N ILE A 22 5.36 -10.02 3.92
CA ILE A 22 5.78 -11.40 3.59
C ILE A 22 6.26 -12.13 4.85
N GLY A 23 6.99 -11.45 5.74
CA GLY A 23 7.45 -12.04 7.00
C GLY A 23 6.28 -12.44 7.90
N HIS A 24 5.21 -11.64 7.94
CA HIS A 24 3.99 -11.94 8.69
C HIS A 24 3.26 -13.15 8.11
N VAL A 25 3.02 -13.17 6.79
CA VAL A 25 2.39 -14.30 6.11
C VAL A 25 3.19 -15.60 6.31
N TYR A 26 4.51 -15.52 6.19
CA TYR A 26 5.40 -16.67 6.44
C TYR A 26 5.30 -17.14 7.89
N SER A 27 5.35 -16.22 8.86
CA SER A 27 5.25 -16.58 10.28
C SER A 27 3.91 -17.25 10.62
N ASP A 28 2.80 -16.71 10.10
CA ASP A 28 1.45 -17.27 10.30
C ASP A 28 1.30 -18.64 9.65
N PHE A 29 1.91 -18.85 8.48
CA PHE A 29 1.96 -20.16 7.83
C PHE A 29 2.69 -21.19 8.70
N ILE A 30 3.86 -20.85 9.24
CA ILE A 30 4.68 -21.75 10.07
C ILE A 30 3.96 -22.14 11.37
N VAL A 31 3.25 -21.19 12.01
CA VAL A 31 2.49 -21.47 13.25
C VAL A 31 1.05 -21.95 12.98
N GLN A 32 0.71 -22.24 11.71
CA GLN A 32 -0.62 -22.69 11.27
C GLN A 32 -1.78 -21.76 11.65
N ASN A 33 -1.51 -20.46 11.76
CA ASN A 33 -2.53 -19.42 11.94
C ASN A 33 -3.18 -19.08 10.59
N TRP A 34 -4.13 -19.91 10.15
CA TRP A 34 -4.77 -19.76 8.85
C TRP A 34 -5.59 -18.47 8.68
N VAL A 35 -6.12 -17.92 9.77
CA VAL A 35 -6.83 -16.63 9.74
C VAL A 35 -5.85 -15.50 9.45
N GLY A 36 -4.74 -15.44 10.19
CA GLY A 36 -3.68 -14.45 9.96
C GLY A 36 -3.07 -14.57 8.57
N PHE A 37 -2.74 -15.79 8.15
CA PHE A 37 -2.24 -16.10 6.81
C PHE A 37 -3.19 -15.57 5.72
N SER A 38 -4.49 -15.84 5.83
CA SER A 38 -5.48 -15.42 4.84
C SER A 38 -5.62 -13.89 4.77
N ILE A 39 -5.62 -13.21 5.93
CA ILE A 39 -5.66 -11.75 6.00
C ILE A 39 -4.41 -11.15 5.37
N GLY A 40 -3.22 -11.70 5.68
CA GLY A 40 -1.96 -11.23 5.13
C GLY A 40 -1.89 -11.41 3.60
N CYS A 41 -2.34 -12.55 3.08
CA CYS A 41 -2.45 -12.77 1.62
C CYS A 41 -3.42 -11.78 0.96
N TYR A 42 -4.57 -11.51 1.58
CA TYR A 42 -5.53 -10.52 1.09
C TYR A 42 -4.92 -9.12 1.03
N ILE A 43 -4.26 -8.67 2.10
CA ILE A 43 -3.63 -7.34 2.17
C ILE A 43 -2.55 -7.20 1.10
N ILE A 44 -1.65 -8.18 0.97
CA ILE A 44 -0.60 -8.15 -0.07
C ILE A 44 -1.22 -8.10 -1.47
N SER A 45 -2.32 -8.81 -1.71
CA SER A 45 -3.02 -8.79 -2.99
C SER A 45 -3.62 -7.42 -3.30
N VAL A 46 -4.32 -6.81 -2.33
CA VAL A 46 -4.87 -5.46 -2.48
C VAL A 46 -3.76 -4.44 -2.73
N GLU A 47 -2.66 -4.53 -2.00
CA GLU A 47 -1.51 -3.63 -2.14
C GLU A 47 -0.86 -3.74 -3.52
N PHE A 48 -0.58 -4.98 -3.96
CA PHE A 48 -0.04 -5.25 -5.29
C PHE A 48 -0.96 -4.69 -6.37
N LEU A 49 -2.26 -5.01 -6.31
CA LEU A 49 -3.25 -4.52 -7.28
C LEU A 49 -3.33 -3.00 -7.27
N SER A 50 -3.38 -2.35 -6.10
CA SER A 50 -3.41 -0.89 -6.00
C SER A 50 -2.15 -0.22 -6.55
N SER A 51 -0.99 -0.88 -6.45
CA SER A 51 0.28 -0.36 -6.97
C SER A 51 0.31 -0.30 -8.50
N PHE A 52 -0.44 -1.17 -9.20
CA PHE A 52 -0.54 -1.17 -10.66
C PHE A 52 -1.78 -0.47 -11.20
N LEU A 53 -2.92 -0.61 -10.50
CA LEU A 53 -4.23 -0.14 -10.97
C LEU A 53 -4.56 1.27 -10.51
N ILE A 54 -3.86 1.79 -9.50
CA ILE A 54 -4.01 3.16 -9.01
C ILE A 54 -2.66 3.92 -9.12
N PRO A 55 -2.01 3.94 -10.30
CA PRO A 55 -0.80 4.73 -10.48
C PRO A 55 -1.19 6.22 -10.56
N ASN A 56 -0.34 7.09 -10.03
CA ASN A 56 -0.45 8.55 -10.20
C ASN A 56 -1.63 9.25 -9.52
N GLU A 57 -2.52 8.54 -8.83
CA GLU A 57 -3.56 9.25 -8.09
C GLU A 57 -3.06 9.96 -6.82
N HIS A 58 -3.43 11.23 -6.68
CA HIS A 58 -3.20 12.08 -5.52
C HIS A 58 -4.44 12.09 -4.63
N VAL A 59 -4.25 11.73 -3.36
CA VAL A 59 -5.31 11.75 -2.35
C VAL A 59 -5.38 13.13 -1.69
N HIS A 60 -6.44 13.89 -1.95
CA HIS A 60 -6.71 15.17 -1.30
C HIS A 60 -7.66 14.96 -0.12
N PHE A 61 -7.16 15.27 1.07
CA PHE A 61 -7.94 15.23 2.29
C PHE A 61 -8.81 16.49 2.39
N LYS A 62 -10.09 16.38 2.04
CA LYS A 62 -11.11 17.38 2.36
C LYS A 62 -11.86 17.01 3.64
N PRO A 63 -12.47 17.98 4.37
CA PRO A 63 -13.09 17.73 5.67
C PRO A 63 -14.21 16.69 5.70
N PHE A 64 -14.89 16.47 4.56
CA PHE A 64 -16.10 15.62 4.49
C PHE A 64 -15.93 14.35 3.65
N LYS A 65 -15.05 14.37 2.65
CA LYS A 65 -14.78 13.22 1.78
C LYS A 65 -13.41 13.39 1.14
N THR A 66 -12.59 12.35 1.22
CA THR A 66 -11.31 12.31 0.54
C THR A 66 -11.53 12.22 -0.98
N GLU A 67 -10.85 13.05 -1.75
CA GLU A 67 -10.88 13.02 -3.21
C GLU A 67 -9.59 12.41 -3.75
N VAL A 68 -9.72 11.68 -4.86
CA VAL A 68 -8.63 10.96 -5.50
C VAL A 68 -8.70 11.25 -6.99
N HIS A 69 -7.57 11.66 -7.58
CA HIS A 69 -7.47 12.18 -8.95
C HIS A 69 -6.05 11.99 -9.46
N GLU A 70 -5.90 11.68 -10.75
CA GLU A 70 -4.61 11.41 -11.41
C GLU A 70 -3.69 12.63 -11.48
N ASP A 71 -4.25 13.85 -11.52
CA ASP A 71 -3.50 15.10 -11.56
C ASP A 71 -4.03 16.09 -10.51
N CYS A 72 -3.12 16.84 -9.88
CA CYS A 72 -3.48 17.99 -9.05
C CYS A 72 -3.71 19.22 -9.95
N ASP A 73 -4.89 19.84 -9.88
CA ASP A 73 -5.07 21.25 -10.28
C ASP A 73 -4.50 22.21 -9.21
#